data_AF-A0A348DMK0-F1
#
_entry.id   AF-A0A348DMK0-F1
#
_cell.length_a   1.000
_cell.length_b   1.000
_cell.length_c   1.000
_cell.angle_alpha   90.00
_cell.angle_beta   90.00
_cell.angle_gamma   90.00
#
_symmetry.space_group_name_H-M   'P 1'
#
loop_
_entity.id
_entity.type
_entity.pdbx_description
1 polymer ?
#
loop_
_entity_poly.entity_id
_entity_poly.type
_entity_poly.pdbx_seq_one_letter_code
_entity_poly.pdbx_strand_id
1 'polypeptide(L)' 'MSGMKGMHDKMMAAVKDSDPDKAFAKGMVAHHEGAIAMAETELKYGKDPEMRKLAQDIIKAQKGEIEQMNKWLGNQK' A
#
# COMPACT_ATOMS: atom_id res chain seq x y z
N MET A 1 11.55 -12.18 -0.43
CA MET A 1 10.08 -12.23 -0.57
C MET A 1 9.30 -12.15 0.76
N SER A 2 9.95 -12.01 1.93
CA SER A 2 9.26 -11.92 3.23
C SER A 2 8.25 -10.75 3.33
N GLY A 3 8.55 -9.61 2.69
CA GLY A 3 7.64 -8.44 2.67
C GLY A 3 6.31 -8.70 1.96
N MET A 4 6.32 -9.46 0.86
CA MET A 4 5.10 -9.77 0.11
C MET A 4 4.16 -10.69 0.91
N LYS A 5 4.73 -11.63 1.68
CA LYS A 5 3.95 -12.49 2.57
C LYS A 5 3.27 -11.69 3.68
N GLY A 6 3.99 -10.75 4.31
CA GLY A 6 3.41 -9.88 5.34
C GLY A 6 2.26 -9.01 4.82
N MET A 7 2.40 -8.47 3.60
CA MET A 7 1.33 -7.73 2.94
C MET A 7 0.08 -8.60 2.68
N HIS A 8 0.27 -9.82 2.19
CA HIS A 8 -0.82 -10.78 1.98
C HIS A 8 -1.56 -11.12 3.28
N ASP A 9 -0.83 -11.38 4.36
CA ASP A 9 -1.43 -11.71 5.66
C ASP A 9 -2.26 -10.53 6.20
N LYS A 10 -1.77 -9.28 6.08
CA LYS A 10 -2.51 -8.07 6.47
C LYS A 10 -3.78 -7.86 5.64
N MET A 11 -3.73 -8.08 4.33
CA MET A 11 -4.92 -8.01 3.47
C MET A 11 -5.97 -9.04 3.87
N MET A 12 -5.54 -10.28 4.11
CA MET A 12 -6.45 -11.35 4.52
C MET A 12 -7.06 -11.12 5.90
N ALA A 13 -6.39 -10.34 6.76
CA ALA A 13 -6.98 -9.86 8.01
C ALA A 13 -8.01 -8.75 7.76
N ALA A 14 -7.76 -7.84 6.81
CA ALA A 14 -8.67 -6.73 6.50
C ALA A 14 -10.02 -7.20 5.96
N VAL A 15 -10.06 -8.22 5.10
CA VAL A 15 -11.32 -8.78 4.52
C VAL A 15 -12.21 -9.47 5.55
N LYS A 16 -11.75 -9.66 6.78
CA LYS A 16 -12.55 -10.22 7.89
C LYS A 16 -13.31 -9.16 8.67
N ASP A 17 -13.10 -7.88 8.39
CA ASP A 17 -13.87 -6.80 9.00
C ASP A 17 -15.32 -6.86 8.49
N SER A 18 -16.29 -6.76 9.39
CA SER A 18 -17.70 -6.81 9.04
C SER A 18 -18.20 -5.50 8.42
N ASP A 19 -17.45 -4.41 8.62
CA ASP A 19 -17.70 -3.13 7.97
C ASP A 19 -16.91 -3.07 6.64
N PRO A 20 -17.59 -3.00 5.49
CA PRO A 20 -16.95 -3.03 4.18
C PRO A 20 -16.02 -1.84 3.93
N ASP A 21 -16.33 -0.66 4.50
CA ASP A 21 -15.50 0.53 4.33
C ASP A 21 -14.20 0.39 5.14
N LYS A 22 -14.28 -0.17 6.36
CA LYS A 22 -13.09 -0.50 7.16
C LYS A 22 -12.27 -1.62 6.51
N ALA A 23 -12.92 -2.65 5.99
CA ALA A 23 -12.25 -3.73 5.25
C ALA A 23 -11.47 -3.18 4.05
N PHE A 24 -12.10 -2.32 3.26
CA PHE A 24 -11.49 -1.68 2.10
C PHE A 24 -10.28 -0.83 2.50
N ALA A 25 -10.46 0.09 3.46
CA ALA A 25 -9.39 1.00 3.88
C ALA A 25 -8.18 0.23 4.46
N LYS A 26 -8.41 -0.75 5.34
CA LYS A 26 -7.32 -1.57 5.91
C LYS A 26 -6.61 -2.41 4.85
N GLY A 27 -7.37 -2.99 3.91
CA GLY A 27 -6.82 -3.80 2.82
C GLY A 27 -5.98 -2.97 1.86
N MET A 28 -6.46 -1.78 1.49
CA MET A 28 -5.77 -0.87 0.59
C MET A 28 -4.54 -0.23 1.22
N VAL A 29 -4.53 0.05 2.53
CA VAL A 29 -3.31 0.46 3.23
C VAL A 29 -2.22 -0.62 3.07
N ALA A 30 -2.53 -1.88 3.35
CA ALA A 30 -1.58 -2.97 3.18
C ALA A 30 -1.15 -3.16 1.71
N HIS A 31 -2.08 -3.01 0.76
CA HIS A 31 -1.79 -3.05 -0.67
C HIS A 31 -0.75 -2.02 -1.07
N HIS A 32 -0.98 -0.77 -0.66
CA HIS A 32 -0.14 0.36 -1.01
C HIS A 32 1.24 0.28 -0.35
N GLU A 33 1.32 -0.20 0.91
CA GLU A 33 2.61 -0.49 1.55
C GLU A 33 3.45 -1.49 0.71
N GLY A 34 2.81 -2.53 0.17
CA GLY A 34 3.46 -3.50 -0.70
C GLY A 34 3.95 -2.90 -2.01
N ALA A 35 3.11 -2.10 -2.67
CA ALA A 35 3.47 -1.43 -3.92
C ALA A 35 4.57 -0.37 -3.75
N ILE A 36 4.59 0.37 -2.63
CA ILE A 36 5.70 1.26 -2.27
C ILE A 36 7.00 0.47 -2.13
N ALA A 37 6.99 -0.67 -1.41
CA ALA A 37 8.20 -1.48 -1.25
C ALA A 37 8.73 -2.03 -2.59
N MET A 38 7.84 -2.38 -3.52
CA MET A 38 8.22 -2.77 -4.89
C MET A 38 8.79 -1.59 -5.68
N ALA A 39 8.17 -0.42 -5.60
CA ALA A 39 8.65 0.79 -6.26
C ALA A 39 10.03 1.21 -5.72
N GLU A 40 10.27 1.12 -4.41
CA GLU A 40 11.59 1.37 -3.82
C GLU A 40 12.65 0.37 -4.31
N THR A 41 12.25 -0.88 -4.53
CA THR A 41 13.13 -1.91 -5.14
C THR A 41 13.48 -1.53 -6.59
N GLU A 42 12.51 -1.08 -7.38
CA GLU A 42 12.75 -0.58 -8.75
C GLU A 42 13.68 0.64 -8.75
N LEU A 43 13.50 1.58 -7.82
CA LEU A 43 14.41 2.74 -7.70
C LEU A 43 15.83 2.36 -7.27
N LYS A 44 15.99 1.25 -6.54
CA LYS A 44 17.29 0.78 -6.07
C LYS A 44 18.05 -0.05 -7.11
N TYR A 45 17.35 -0.88 -7.88
CA TYR A 45 17.98 -1.89 -8.75
C TYR A 45 17.61 -1.74 -10.23
N GLY A 46 16.46 -1.15 -10.54
CA GLY A 46 15.97 -0.91 -11.89
C GLY A 46 16.78 0.16 -12.61
N LYS A 47 16.87 0.01 -13.94
CA LYS A 47 17.71 0.85 -14.81
C LYS A 47 16.93 1.59 -15.88
N ASP A 48 15.70 1.16 -16.16
CA ASP A 48 14.87 1.79 -17.17
C ASP A 48 14.34 3.16 -16.67
N PRO A 49 14.60 4.27 -17.37
CA PRO A 49 14.21 5.60 -16.92
C PRO A 49 12.69 5.79 -16.77
N GLU A 50 11.89 5.16 -17.62
CA GLU A 50 10.43 5.27 -17.61
C GLU A 50 9.85 4.53 -16.40
N MET A 51 10.32 3.31 -16.15
CA MET A 51 9.89 2.52 -14.99
C MET A 51 10.32 3.14 -13.66
N ARG A 52 11.51 3.74 -13.61
CA ARG A 52 11.96 4.49 -12.43
C ARG A 52 11.11 5.72 -12.18
N LYS A 53 10.72 6.46 -13.23
CA LYS A 53 9.80 7.59 -13.09
C LYS A 53 8.44 7.11 -12.56
N LEU A 54 7.90 6.03 -13.12
CA LEU A 54 6.66 5.42 -12.64
C LEU A 54 6.76 5.03 -11.16
N ALA A 55 7.87 4.44 -10.72
CA ALA A 55 8.10 4.08 -9.33
C ALA A 55 8.08 5.31 -8.39
N GLN A 56 8.66 6.44 -8.80
CA GLN A 56 8.57 7.69 -8.04
C GLN A 56 7.13 8.21 -7.94
N ASP A 57 6.40 8.18 -9.05
CA ASP A 57 5.01 8.63 -9.13
C ASP A 57 4.10 7.75 -8.24
N ILE A 58 4.29 6.43 -8.25
CA ILE A 58 3.61 5.46 -7.38
C ILE A 58 3.86 5.77 -5.91
N ILE A 59 5.12 5.97 -5.50
CA ILE A 59 5.46 6.24 -4.10
C ILE A 59 4.78 7.51 -3.61
N LYS A 60 4.77 8.57 -4.44
CA LYS A 60 4.15 9.85 -4.08
C LYS A 60 2.64 9.72 -3.91
N ALA A 61 1.96 9.11 -4.89
CA ALA A 61 0.50 8.95 -4.85
C ALA A 61 0.06 8.09 -3.66
N GLN A 62 0.67 6.90 -3.53
CA GLN A 62 0.21 5.92 -2.56
C GLN A 62 0.52 6.30 -1.11
N LYS A 63 1.57 7.09 -0.84
CA LYS A 63 1.78 7.67 0.49
C LYS A 63 0.64 8.60 0.90
N GLY A 64 0.14 9.42 -0.02
CA GLY A 64 -1.00 10.30 0.23
C GLY A 64 -2.30 9.53 0.47
N GLU A 65 -2.54 8.47 -0.31
CA GLU A 65 -3.70 7.60 -0.16
C GLU A 65 -3.69 6.84 1.17
N ILE A 66 -2.52 6.34 1.61
CA ILE A 66 -2.34 5.73 2.93
C ILE A 66 -2.70 6.72 4.05
N GLU A 67 -2.20 7.96 3.97
CA GLU A 67 -2.50 8.98 4.97
C GLU A 67 -4.01 9.28 5.04
N GLN A 68 -4.65 9.41 3.88
CA GLN A 68 -6.09 9.61 3.79
C GLN A 68 -6.88 8.47 4.44
N MET A 69 -6.56 7.21 4.12
CA MET A 69 -7.24 6.04 4.68
C MET A 69 -7.01 5.89 6.18
N ASN A 70 -5.77 6.09 6.65
CA ASN A 70 -5.46 6.04 8.09
C ASN A 70 -6.17 7.13 8.87
N LYS A 71 -6.24 8.35 8.32
CA LYS A 71 -7.01 9.44 8.92
C LYS A 71 -8.51 9.11 8.99
N TRP A 72 -9.06 8.55 7.92
CA TRP A 72 -10.46 8.13 7.90
C TRP A 72 -10.73 7.03 8.93
N LEU A 73 -9.88 5.99 9.00
CA LEU A 73 -9.96 4.90 9.97
C LEU A 73 -9.89 5.40 11.42
N GLY A 74 -9.01 6.36 11.71
CA GLY A 74 -8.89 6.97 13.04
C GLY A 74 -10.13 7.77 13.48
N ASN A 75 -10.97 8.19 12.53
CA ASN A 75 -12.23 8.89 12.79
C ASN A 75 -13.44 7.95 12.91
N GLN A 76 -13.29 6.67 12.56
CA GLN A 76 -14.36 5.67 12.71
C GLN A 76 -14.41 5.18 14.16
N LYS A 77 -15.25 5.81 14.99
CA LYS A 77 -15.57 5.31 16.34
C LYS A 77 -16.42 4.03 16.29
#